data_AF-A0A1F6BDY2-F1
#
_entry.id   AF-A0A1F6BDY2-F1
#
_cell.length_a   1.000
_cell.length_b   1.000
_cell.length_c   1.000
_cell.angle_alpha   90.00
_cell.angle_beta   90.00
_cell.angle_gamma   90.00
#
_symmetry.space_group_name_H-M   'P 1'
#
loop_
_entity.id
_entity.type
_entity.pdbx_description
1 polymer ?
#
loop_
_entity_poly.entity_id
_entity_poly.type
_entity_poly.pdbx_seq_one_letter_code
_entity_poly.pdbx_strand_id
1 'polypeptide(L)' 'MKRRTYATIIGISVIVVVVFAAIAAARFIFGGPEDDWICVRGQWIMHGRPVAPKPSIPCF' A
#
# COMPACT_ATOMS: atom_id res chain seq x y z
N MET A 1 28.23 -20.11 20.00
CA MET A 1 27.17 -20.59 19.09
C MET A 1 25.95 -19.65 19.05
N LYS A 2 25.33 -19.31 20.18
CA LYS A 2 24.12 -18.45 20.28
C LYS A 2 24.22 -17.07 19.59
N ARG A 3 25.36 -16.37 19.70
CA ARG A 3 25.58 -15.03 19.09
C ARG A 3 25.44 -15.02 17.56
N ARG A 4 25.89 -16.08 16.88
CA ARG A 4 25.74 -16.21 15.42
C ARG A 4 24.28 -16.45 15.05
N THR A 5 23.58 -17.31 15.80
CA THR A 5 22.14 -17.56 15.61
C THR A 5 21.30 -16.29 15.77
N TYR A 6 21.55 -15.48 16.81
CA TYR A 6 20.83 -14.21 16.98
C TYR A 6 21.11 -13.22 15.86
N ALA A 7 22.37 -13.11 15.41
CA ALA A 7 22.71 -12.23 14.30
C ALA A 7 22.00 -12.66 13.00
N THR A 8 21.92 -13.97 12.73
CA THR A 8 21.16 -14.49 11.58
C THR A 8 19.66 -14.19 11.69
N ILE A 9 19.06 -14.41 12.87
CA ILE A 9 17.64 -14.13 13.10
C ILE A 9 17.35 -12.64 12.89
N ILE A 10 18.15 -11.75 13.48
CA ILE A 10 18.00 -10.30 13.32
C ILE A 10 18.12 -9.91 11.84
N GLY A 11 19.11 -10.45 11.12
CA GLY A 11 19.28 -10.18 9.70
C GLY A 11 18.05 -10.57 8.87
N ILE A 12 17.49 -11.77 9.11
CA ILE A 12 16.27 -12.23 8.44
C ILE A 12 15.09 -11.33 8.81
N SER A 13 14.89 -11.00 10.08
CA SER A 13 13.80 -10.12 10.52
C SER A 13 13.87 -8.75 9.85
N VAL A 14 15.06 -8.16 9.72
CA VAL A 14 15.26 -6.87 9.03
C VAL A 14 14.88 -6.99 7.56
N ILE A 15 15.34 -8.02 6.86
CA ILE A 15 15.00 -8.23 5.44
C ILE A 15 13.47 -8.35 5.27
N VAL A 16 12.82 -9.15 6.12
CA VAL A 16 11.36 -9.30 6.09
C VAL A 16 10.67 -7.96 6.27
N VAL A 17 11.04 -7.19 7.30
CA VAL A 17 10.45 -5.86 7.54
C VAL A 17 10.63 -4.92 6.35
N VAL A 18 11.83 -4.89 5.76
CA VAL A 18 12.13 -4.06 4.58
C VAL A 18 11.27 -4.46 3.38
N VAL A 19 11.10 -5.76 3.13
CA VAL A 19 10.26 -6.26 2.03
C VAL A 19 8.79 -5.86 2.26
N PHE A 20 8.25 -6.06 3.46
CA PHE A 20 6.87 -5.66 3.77
C PHE A 20 6.66 -4.15 3.65
N ALA A 21 7.63 -3.34 4.11
CA ALA A 21 7.58 -1.89 3.98
C ALA A 21 7.60 -1.45 2.51
N ALA A 22 8.42 -2.08 1.67
CA ALA A 22 8.49 -1.80 0.24
C ALA A 22 7.16 -2.14 -0.48
N ILE A 23 6.55 -3.28 -0.14
CA ILE A 23 5.25 -3.68 -0.70
C ILE A 23 4.15 -2.71 -0.26
N ALA A 24 4.12 -2.31 1.02
CA ALA A 24 3.16 -1.33 1.52
C ALA A 24 3.35 0.01 0.80
N ALA A 25 4.59 0.51 0.69
CA ALA A 25 4.88 1.75 -0.03
C ALA A 25 4.43 1.69 -1.49
N ALA A 26 4.72 0.59 -2.20
CA ALA A 26 4.26 0.41 -3.58
C ALA A 26 2.73 0.43 -3.69
N ARG A 27 2.01 -0.21 -2.74
CA ARG A 27 0.55 -0.21 -2.71
C ARG A 27 -0.05 1.19 -2.59
N PHE A 28 0.52 2.06 -1.77
CA PHE A 28 0.03 3.43 -1.60
C PHE A 28 0.49 4.39 -2.69
N ILE A 29 1.71 4.23 -3.23
CA ILE A 29 2.23 5.08 -4.31
C ILE A 29 1.49 4.82 -5.62
N PHE A 30 1.28 3.55 -5.97
CA PHE A 30 0.68 3.18 -7.25
C PHE A 30 -0.82 2.88 -7.18
N GLY A 31 -1.33 2.46 -6.02
CA GLY A 31 -2.73 2.09 -5.85
C GLY A 31 -3.66 3.21 -5.39
N GLY A 32 -3.11 4.39 -5.08
CA GLY A 32 -3.87 5.54 -4.59
C GLY A 32 -4.37 5.41 -3.15
N PRO A 33 -5.12 6.40 -2.65
CA PRO A 33 -5.68 6.39 -1.30
C PRO A 33 -6.70 5.25 -1.11
N GLU A 34 -6.73 4.61 0.07
CA GLU A 34 -7.59 3.45 0.33
C GLU A 34 -9.10 3.77 0.36
N ASP A 35 -9.48 4.95 0.85
CA ASP A 35 -10.88 5.37 1.02
C ASP A 35 -11.22 6.59 0.14
N ASP A 36 -11.17 6.40 -1.18
CA ASP A 36 -11.39 7.48 -2.14
C ASP A 36 -12.07 7.02 -3.45
N TRP A 37 -12.53 7.97 -4.25
CA TRP A 37 -12.97 7.71 -5.61
C TRP A 37 -11.77 7.74 -6.54
N ILE A 38 -11.50 6.63 -7.21
CA ILE A 38 -10.40 6.52 -8.18
C ILE A 38 -10.93 6.56 -9.61
N CYS A 39 -10.25 7.29 -10.49
CA CYS A 39 -10.60 7.30 -11.90
C CYS A 39 -9.99 6.09 -12.61
N VAL A 40 -10.83 5.19 -13.08
CA VAL A 40 -10.42 4.02 -13.86
C VAL A 40 -11.15 4.04 -15.18
N ARG A 41 -10.40 4.23 -16.28
CA ARG A 41 -10.93 4.26 -17.65
C ARG A 41 -12.08 5.28 -17.82
N GLY A 42 -11.88 6.49 -17.28
CA GLY A 42 -12.86 7.57 -17.35
C GLY A 42 -14.10 7.40 -16.47
N GLN A 43 -14.07 6.43 -15.54
CA GLN A 43 -15.14 6.21 -14.57
C GLN A 43 -14.62 6.31 -13.14
N TRP A 44 -15.33 7.06 -12.30
CA TRP A 44 -15.12 7.02 -10.86
C TRP A 44 -15.58 5.69 -10.30
N ILE A 45 -14.62 4.91 -9.80
CA ILE A 45 -14.82 3.64 -9.10
C ILE A 45 -14.58 3.88 -7.61
N MET A 46 -15.46 3.31 -6.79
CA MET A 46 -15.33 3.38 -5.33
C MET A 46 -14.15 2.51 -4.89
N HIS A 47 -13.18 3.10 -4.19
CA HIS A 47 -12.11 2.38 -3.54
C HIS A 47 -12.26 2.54 -2.01
N GLY A 48 -12.31 1.41 -1.30
CA GLY A 48 -12.59 1.38 0.14
C GLY A 48 -13.97 1.93 0.50
N ARG A 49 -14.01 2.88 1.44
CA ARG A 49 -15.24 3.53 1.93
C ARG A 49 -15.08 5.06 1.95
N PRO A 50 -15.11 5.72 0.78
CA PRO A 50 -14.99 7.17 0.70
C PRO A 50 -16.09 7.85 1.51
N VAL A 51 -15.71 8.77 2.39
CA VAL A 51 -16.67 9.60 3.13
C VAL A 51 -17.28 10.66 2.21
N ALA A 52 -16.51 11.12 1.22
CA ALA A 52 -16.97 12.09 0.23
C ALA A 52 -17.94 11.44 -0.79
N PRO A 53 -18.99 12.17 -1.23
CA PRO A 53 -19.88 11.69 -2.28
C PRO A 53 -19.11 11.50 -3.60
N LYS A 54 -19.62 10.62 -4.46
CA LYS A 54 -19.08 10.41 -5.81
C LYS A 54 -18.97 11.76 -6.54
N PRO A 55 -17.83 12.10 -7.15
CA PRO A 55 -17.72 13.34 -7.91
C PRO A 55 -18.73 13.36 -9.08
N SER A 56 -19.39 14.50 -9.28
CA SER A 56 -20.29 14.73 -10.42
C SER A 56 -19.55 15.14 -11.69
N ILE A 57 -18.28 15.53 -11.57
CA ILE A 57 -17.42 15.85 -12.70
C ILE A 57 -16.97 14.58 -13.43
N PRO A 58 -16.89 14.60 -14.77
CA PRO A 58 -16.22 13.53 -15.51
C PRO A 58 -14.75 13.41 -15.08
N CYS A 59 -14.22 12.20 -15.10
CA CYS A 59 -12.80 11.94 -14.88
C CYS A 59 -12.17 11.42 -16.17
N PHE A 60 -10.89 11.71 -16.36
CA PHE A 60 -10.15 11.43 -17.59
C PHE A 60 -8.81 10.79 -17.24
#